data_AF-A0A1Q7JSZ3-F1
#
_entry.id   AF-A0A1Q7JSZ3-F1
#
_cell.length_a   1.000
_cell.length_b   1.000
_cell.length_c   1.000
_cell.angle_alpha   90.00
_cell.angle_beta   90.00
_cell.angle_gamma   90.00
#
_symmetry.space_group_name_H-M   'P 1'
#
loop_
_entity.id
_entity.type
_entity.pdbx_description
1 polymer ?
#
loop_
_entity_poly.entity_id
_entity_poly.type
_entity_poly.pdbx_seq_one_letter_code
_entity_poly.pdbx_strand_id
1 'polypeptide(L)'
;MTHVPADELESLALDELSRDRAAQVEAHAAACPQCAHELSWLRAERTLLTRRPLPQTAHLWAGIAARLRHPRRRPHRAWRISVGAAVAAAAAAVLVATVRTRPEPAAPQTPQATRQQRQRSAIDPKALAALDRAEADYRDAAKVLEAEYARLRPRLDPEMARRWDETLTRARAQLGESRAVAADDVNVRMRVLDGYAGYLRSLRDVVQESEEANP
;
A
#
# COMPACT_ATOMS: atom_id res chain seq x y z
N MET A 1 -3.77 -13.68 43.47
CA MET A 1 -3.38 -14.80 42.59
C MET A 1 -2.71 -14.21 41.38
N THR A 2 -1.54 -14.71 40.97
CA THR A 2 -0.83 -14.22 39.78
C THR A 2 -1.42 -14.90 38.56
N HIS A 3 -1.88 -14.13 37.57
CA HIS A 3 -2.42 -14.66 36.32
C HIS A 3 -1.32 -15.19 35.40
N VAL A 4 -1.67 -16.13 34.52
CA VAL A 4 -0.79 -16.57 33.44
C VAL A 4 -0.66 -15.44 32.40
N PRO A 5 0.54 -15.16 31.87
CA PRO A 5 0.72 -14.18 30.80
C PRO A 5 -0.13 -14.53 29.57
N ALA A 6 -0.67 -13.50 28.90
CA ALA A 6 -1.51 -13.67 27.72
C ALA A 6 -0.83 -14.51 26.62
N ASP A 7 0.45 -14.25 26.34
CA ASP A 7 1.23 -14.97 25.33
C ASP A 7 1.32 -16.49 25.60
N GLU A 8 1.34 -16.91 26.87
CA GLU A 8 1.33 -18.34 27.22
C GLU A 8 -0.07 -18.96 27.04
N LEU A 9 -1.15 -18.23 27.34
CA LEU A 9 -2.51 -18.68 27.06
C LEU A 9 -2.76 -18.80 25.55
N GLU A 10 -2.21 -17.88 24.76
CA GLU A 10 -2.25 -17.94 23.30
C GLU A 10 -1.43 -19.12 22.76
N SER A 11 -0.20 -19.31 23.26
CA SER A 11 0.64 -20.46 22.91
C SER A 11 -0.05 -21.78 23.24
N LEU A 12 -0.77 -21.86 24.36
CA LEU A 12 -1.60 -23.02 24.70
C LEU A 12 -2.75 -23.18 23.70
N ALA A 13 -3.45 -22.09 23.37
CA ALA A 13 -4.57 -22.12 22.44
C ALA A 13 -4.14 -22.49 21.01
N LEU A 14 -2.88 -22.28 20.63
CA LEU A 14 -2.28 -22.62 19.33
C LEU A 14 -1.61 -24.01 19.30
N ASP A 15 -1.60 -24.77 20.40
CA ASP A 15 -0.87 -26.03 20.59
C ASP A 15 0.67 -25.91 20.42
N GLU A 16 1.24 -24.75 20.77
CA GLU A 16 2.67 -24.46 20.63
C GLU A 16 3.47 -24.70 21.92
N LEU A 17 2.80 -24.90 23.05
CA LEU A 17 3.44 -25.22 24.33
C LEU A 17 3.92 -26.68 24.39
N SER A 18 5.00 -26.91 25.16
CA SER A 18 5.40 -28.26 25.55
C SER A 18 4.31 -28.92 26.41
N ARG A 19 4.20 -30.25 26.36
CA ARG A 19 3.18 -31.01 27.11
C ARG A 19 3.17 -30.68 28.61
N ASP A 20 4.34 -30.60 29.22
CA ASP A 20 4.46 -30.30 30.64
C ASP A 20 4.00 -28.87 30.97
N ARG A 21 4.32 -27.90 30.11
CA ARG A 21 3.89 -26.51 30.32
C ARG A 21 2.40 -26.34 30.05
N ALA A 22 1.87 -26.99 29.02
CA ALA A 22 0.45 -27.01 28.72
C ALA A 22 -0.36 -27.53 29.91
N ALA A 23 0.03 -28.66 30.50
CA ALA A 23 -0.65 -29.21 31.68
C ALA A 23 -0.64 -28.25 32.89
N GLN A 24 0.46 -27.52 33.11
CA GLN A 24 0.55 -26.52 34.18
C GLN A 24 -0.38 -25.33 33.95
N VAL A 25 -0.41 -24.80 32.72
CA VAL A 25 -1.27 -23.66 32.36
C VAL A 25 -2.75 -24.06 32.39
N GLU A 26 -3.08 -25.27 31.94
CA GLU A 26 -4.45 -25.80 32.03
C GLU A 26 -4.90 -26.01 33.47
N ALA A 27 -4.04 -26.53 34.34
CA ALA A 27 -4.33 -26.65 35.76
C ALA A 27 -4.55 -25.28 36.41
N HIS A 28 -3.77 -24.26 36.02
CA HIS A 28 -3.99 -22.89 36.48
C HIS A 28 -5.33 -22.34 35.98
N ALA A 29 -5.62 -22.48 34.68
CA ALA A 29 -6.87 -22.00 34.09
C ALA A 29 -8.09 -22.68 34.74
N ALA A 30 -8.00 -23.95 35.12
CA ALA A 30 -9.06 -24.64 35.86
C ALA A 30 -9.32 -24.03 37.27
N ALA A 31 -8.30 -23.42 37.89
CA ALA A 31 -8.39 -22.80 39.21
C ALA A 31 -8.64 -21.28 39.16
N CYS A 32 -8.44 -20.62 38.01
CA CYS A 32 -8.58 -19.18 37.85
C CYS A 32 -9.68 -18.83 36.83
N PRO A 33 -10.85 -18.31 37.28
CA PRO A 33 -11.97 -17.98 36.38
C PRO A 33 -11.62 -17.02 35.24
N GLN A 34 -10.73 -16.05 35.49
CA GLN A 34 -10.30 -15.10 34.47
C GLN A 34 -9.47 -15.78 33.37
N CYS A 35 -8.45 -16.55 33.74
CA CYS A 35 -7.64 -17.28 32.76
C CYS A 35 -8.46 -18.36 32.03
N ALA A 36 -9.45 -18.98 32.68
CA ALA A 36 -10.41 -19.87 32.03
C ALA A 36 -11.21 -19.15 30.93
N HIS A 37 -11.70 -17.95 31.25
CA HIS A 37 -12.48 -17.14 30.31
C HIS A 37 -11.63 -16.72 29.10
N GLU A 38 -10.44 -16.17 29.33
CA GLU A 38 -9.51 -15.77 28.27
C GLU A 38 -9.13 -16.96 27.36
N LEU A 39 -8.78 -18.12 27.95
CA LEU A 39 -8.46 -19.33 27.18
C LEU A 39 -9.66 -19.83 26.36
N SER A 40 -10.89 -19.73 26.89
CA SER A 40 -12.10 -20.12 26.16
C SER A 40 -12.33 -19.23 24.93
N TRP A 41 -12.04 -17.93 25.05
CA TRP A 41 -12.14 -16.99 23.94
C TRP A 41 -11.12 -17.29 22.84
N LEU A 42 -9.86 -17.50 23.21
CA LEU A 42 -8.78 -17.84 22.26
C LEU A 42 -9.07 -19.14 21.50
N ARG A 43 -9.59 -20.16 22.19
CA ARG A 43 -10.02 -21.43 21.56
C ARG A 43 -11.19 -21.25 20.60
N ALA A 44 -12.14 -20.38 20.93
CA ALA A 44 -13.26 -20.04 20.05
C ALA A 44 -12.77 -19.30 18.80
N GLU A 45 -11.87 -18.33 18.94
CA GLU A 45 -11.26 -17.61 17.83
C GLU A 45 -10.53 -18.56 16.87
N ARG A 46 -9.67 -19.44 17.40
CA ARG A 46 -8.99 -20.46 16.58
C ARG A 46 -9.98 -21.35 15.83
N THR A 47 -11.07 -21.74 16.48
CA THR A 47 -12.12 -22.55 15.85
C THR A 47 -12.80 -21.80 14.70
N LEU A 48 -13.01 -20.49 14.83
CA LEU A 48 -13.58 -19.67 13.76
C LEU A 48 -12.61 -19.51 12.58
N LEU A 49 -11.33 -19.26 12.88
CA LEU A 49 -10.30 -19.07 11.85
C LEU A 49 -10.02 -20.35 11.06
N THR A 50 -10.00 -21.51 11.71
CA THR A 50 -9.79 -22.82 11.05
C THR A 50 -10.94 -23.21 10.11
N ARG A 51 -12.16 -22.75 10.37
CA ARG A 51 -13.34 -22.99 9.51
C ARG A 51 -13.40 -22.07 8.29
N ARG A 52 -12.63 -20.99 8.27
CA ARG A 52 -12.68 -20.01 7.19
C ARG A 52 -12.00 -20.57 5.94
N PRO A 53 -12.67 -20.65 4.77
CA PRO A 53 -12.03 -21.02 3.53
C PRO A 53 -10.99 -19.95 3.17
N LEU A 54 -9.71 -20.33 3.21
CA LEU A 54 -8.60 -19.47 2.82
C LEU A 54 -8.22 -19.75 1.36
N PRO A 55 -7.97 -18.71 0.54
CA PRO A 55 -7.43 -18.92 -0.80
C PRO A 55 -6.07 -19.61 -0.71
N GLN A 56 -5.76 -20.50 -1.65
CA GLN A 56 -4.47 -21.20 -1.69
C GLN A 56 -3.34 -20.23 -2.08
N THR A 57 -2.74 -19.57 -1.08
CA THR A 57 -1.66 -18.60 -1.27
C THR A 57 -0.26 -19.24 -1.33
N ALA A 58 -0.17 -20.57 -1.23
CA ALA A 58 1.11 -21.30 -1.23
C ALA A 58 2.04 -20.92 -2.40
N HIS A 59 1.47 -20.74 -3.59
CA HIS A 59 2.19 -20.35 -4.80
C HIS A 59 2.81 -18.94 -4.74
N LEU A 60 2.26 -18.03 -3.91
CA LEU A 60 2.76 -16.66 -3.76
C LEU A 60 4.07 -16.60 -2.98
N TRP A 61 4.32 -17.57 -2.09
CA TRP A 61 5.52 -17.60 -1.25
C TRP A 61 6.81 -17.72 -2.05
N ALA A 62 6.80 -18.43 -3.17
CA ALA A 62 7.97 -18.50 -4.07
C ALA A 62 8.36 -17.10 -4.59
N GLY A 63 7.37 -16.28 -4.96
CA GLY A 63 7.57 -14.91 -5.41
C GLY A 63 8.00 -13.95 -4.29
N ILE A 64 7.55 -14.18 -3.05
CA ILE A 64 8.00 -13.42 -1.87
C ILE A 64 9.45 -13.79 -1.54
N ALA A 65 9.78 -15.08 -1.46
CA ALA A 65 11.14 -15.57 -1.19
C ALA A 65 12.16 -15.05 -2.23
N ALA A 66 11.77 -15.00 -3.51
CA ALA A 66 12.61 -14.42 -4.56
C ALA A 66 12.89 -12.92 -4.35
N ARG A 67 11.90 -12.16 -3.86
CA ARG A 67 12.04 -10.71 -3.58
C ARG A 67 12.90 -10.44 -2.34
N LEU A 68 12.81 -11.29 -1.32
CA LEU A 68 13.64 -11.19 -0.12
C LEU A 68 15.12 -11.52 -0.41
N ARG A 69 15.38 -12.53 -1.27
CA ARG A 69 16.76 -12.88 -1.68
C ARG A 69 17.40 -11.83 -2.58
N HIS A 70 16.61 -11.16 -3.40
CA HIS A 70 17.08 -10.10 -4.29
C HIS A 70 16.24 -8.85 -4.09
N PRO A 71 16.50 -8.06 -3.03
CA PRO A 71 15.89 -6.76 -2.88
C PRO A 71 16.25 -5.95 -4.14
N ARG A 72 15.26 -5.69 -4.99
CA ARG A 72 15.46 -4.93 -6.22
C ARG A 72 15.96 -3.55 -5.84
N ARG A 73 17.28 -3.33 -5.95
CA ARG A 73 17.86 -1.98 -5.88
C ARG A 73 17.31 -1.21 -7.07
N ARG A 74 16.35 -0.31 -6.81
CA ARG A 74 15.87 0.63 -7.83
C ARG A 74 17.09 1.44 -8.29
N PRO A 75 17.45 1.43 -9.59
CA PRO A 75 18.57 2.23 -10.05
C PRO A 75 18.18 3.72 -9.94
N HIS A 76 18.78 4.43 -8.99
CA HIS A 76 18.65 5.88 -8.81
C HIS A 76 19.08 6.72 -10.04
N ARG A 77 19.54 6.08 -11.13
CA ARG A 77 19.97 6.75 -12.36
C ARG A 77 18.82 7.29 -13.22
N ALA A 78 17.58 6.84 -13.03
CA ALA A 78 16.45 7.32 -13.83
C ALA A 78 16.00 8.76 -13.49
N TRP A 79 16.45 9.33 -12.35
CA TRP A 79 16.05 10.68 -11.94
C TRP A 79 16.99 11.80 -12.45
N ARG A 80 18.11 11.46 -13.12
CA ARG A 80 19.10 12.47 -13.56
C ARG A 80 19.02 12.85 -15.04
N ILE A 81 18.01 12.41 -15.79
CA ILE A 81 17.92 12.68 -17.25
C ILE A 81 16.82 13.70 -17.63
N SER A 82 16.00 14.18 -16.69
CA SER A 82 14.87 15.07 -17.00
C SER A 82 15.13 16.60 -16.90
N VAL A 83 16.39 17.07 -16.84
CA VAL A 83 16.68 18.54 -16.78
C VAL A 83 17.66 19.04 -17.87
N GLY A 84 18.13 18.21 -18.79
CA GLY A 84 19.28 18.56 -19.65
C GLY A 84 19.08 18.59 -21.18
N ALA A 85 17.86 18.65 -21.71
CA ALA A 85 17.63 18.49 -23.16
C ALA A 85 16.79 19.60 -23.81
N ALA A 86 16.95 20.85 -23.37
CA ALA A 86 16.28 22.01 -23.99
C ALA A 86 17.23 23.12 -24.51
N VAL A 87 18.55 22.97 -24.44
CA VAL A 87 19.49 24.00 -24.94
C VAL A 87 20.75 23.37 -25.56
N ALA A 88 20.66 22.76 -26.75
CA ALA A 88 21.83 22.47 -27.61
C ALA A 88 21.45 22.01 -29.04
N ALA A 89 20.31 22.44 -29.59
CA ALA A 89 19.88 22.03 -30.95
C ALA A 89 20.24 23.05 -32.06
N ALA A 90 21.24 23.93 -31.86
CA ALA A 90 21.50 25.02 -32.81
C ALA A 90 22.98 25.25 -33.22
N ALA A 91 23.94 24.37 -32.90
CA ALA A 91 25.35 24.62 -33.26
C ALA A 91 26.23 23.38 -33.53
N ALA A 92 25.68 22.31 -34.14
CA ALA A 92 26.49 21.14 -34.53
C ALA A 92 26.17 20.62 -35.95
N ALA A 93 25.70 21.50 -36.85
CA ALA A 93 25.48 21.19 -38.26
C ALA A 93 26.66 21.53 -39.18
N VAL A 94 27.78 22.03 -38.63
CA VAL A 94 28.99 22.35 -39.41
C VAL A 94 30.20 21.95 -38.57
N LEU A 95 31.11 21.10 -39.11
CA LEU A 95 32.43 20.69 -38.59
C LEU A 95 32.63 19.34 -37.86
N VAL A 96 31.92 18.25 -38.21
CA VAL A 96 32.50 16.88 -38.06
C VAL A 96 32.18 16.00 -39.28
N ALA A 97 32.40 16.55 -40.47
CA ALA A 97 32.75 15.77 -41.63
C ALA A 97 34.28 15.70 -41.64
N THR A 98 34.87 14.61 -41.13
CA THR A 98 36.21 14.04 -41.46
C THR A 98 36.87 13.31 -40.29
N VAL A 99 36.29 12.22 -39.76
CA VAL A 99 37.10 11.11 -39.23
C VAL A 99 36.37 9.80 -39.48
N ARG A 100 37.01 8.94 -40.27
CA ARG A 100 36.64 7.55 -40.54
C ARG A 100 36.36 6.80 -39.23
N THR A 101 35.20 6.15 -39.13
CA THR A 101 34.94 5.11 -38.12
C THR A 101 34.74 3.76 -38.81
N ARG A 102 35.55 2.79 -38.35
CA ARG A 102 35.51 1.36 -38.67
C ARG A 102 34.12 0.77 -38.41
N PRO A 103 33.69 -0.26 -39.17
CA PRO A 103 32.57 -1.09 -38.75
C PRO A 103 33.03 -2.02 -37.61
N GLU A 104 32.49 -1.81 -36.40
CA GLU A 104 32.67 -2.72 -35.27
C GLU A 104 31.57 -3.81 -35.33
N PRO A 105 31.88 -5.10 -35.03
CA PRO A 105 30.97 -6.21 -35.28
C PRO A 105 29.80 -6.23 -34.30
N ALA A 106 28.66 -6.70 -34.81
CA ALA A 106 27.41 -6.85 -34.11
C ALA A 106 27.56 -7.54 -32.74
N ALA A 107 27.20 -6.81 -31.68
CA ALA A 107 27.01 -7.37 -30.35
C ALA A 107 25.79 -8.32 -30.33
N PRO A 108 25.85 -9.47 -29.63
CA PRO A 108 24.76 -10.42 -29.55
C PRO A 108 23.56 -9.83 -28.79
N GLN A 109 22.39 -9.87 -29.43
CA GLN A 109 21.12 -9.45 -28.85
C GLN A 109 20.79 -10.34 -27.66
N THR A 110 20.77 -9.75 -26.47
CA THR A 110 20.53 -10.45 -25.20
C THR A 110 19.05 -10.91 -25.13
N PRO A 111 18.74 -12.17 -24.79
CA PRO A 111 17.37 -12.69 -24.62
C PRO A 111 16.51 -11.98 -23.54
N GLN A 112 17.13 -11.05 -22.83
CA GLN A 112 16.58 -10.36 -21.65
C GLN A 112 15.61 -9.22 -22.05
N ALA A 113 15.87 -8.55 -23.17
CA ALA A 113 14.99 -7.50 -23.69
C ALA A 113 13.63 -8.08 -24.14
N THR A 114 13.66 -9.23 -24.82
CA THR A 114 12.45 -9.97 -25.24
C THR A 114 11.66 -10.51 -24.06
N ARG A 115 12.31 -10.95 -22.96
CA ARG A 115 11.61 -11.42 -21.76
C ARG A 115 10.92 -10.30 -20.98
N GLN A 116 11.57 -9.14 -20.83
CA GLN A 116 10.96 -7.96 -20.21
C GLN A 116 9.81 -7.39 -21.04
N GLN A 117 9.94 -7.39 -22.37
CA GLN A 117 8.89 -6.93 -23.28
C GLN A 117 7.68 -7.86 -23.28
N ARG A 118 7.88 -9.19 -23.27
CA ARG A 118 6.81 -10.19 -23.16
C ARG A 118 6.12 -10.18 -21.78
N GLN A 119 6.80 -9.73 -20.73
CA GLN A 119 6.24 -9.60 -19.38
C GLN A 119 5.45 -8.30 -19.16
N ARG A 120 5.76 -7.23 -19.92
CA ARG A 120 4.92 -6.02 -20.01
C ARG A 120 3.58 -6.28 -20.70
N SER A 121 3.48 -7.33 -21.52
CA SER A 121 2.29 -7.65 -22.33
C SER A 121 1.18 -8.42 -21.60
N ALA A 122 1.23 -8.57 -20.27
CA ALA A 122 0.36 -9.50 -19.54
C ALA A 122 -0.45 -8.87 -18.39
N ILE A 123 -0.73 -7.57 -18.42
CA ILE A 123 -1.75 -6.99 -17.53
C ILE A 123 -3.09 -7.09 -18.26
N ASP A 124 -4.06 -7.77 -17.65
CA ASP A 124 -5.42 -7.87 -18.16
C ASP A 124 -6.03 -6.46 -18.32
N PRO A 125 -6.43 -6.04 -19.53
CA PRO A 125 -7.08 -4.76 -19.75
C PRO A 125 -8.33 -4.55 -18.88
N LYS A 126 -9.04 -5.64 -18.55
CA LYS A 126 -10.21 -5.57 -17.66
C LYS A 126 -9.80 -5.19 -16.24
N ALA A 127 -8.65 -5.64 -15.76
CA ALA A 127 -8.14 -5.27 -14.44
C ALA A 127 -7.75 -3.79 -14.39
N LEU A 128 -7.11 -3.26 -15.43
CA LEU A 128 -6.80 -1.83 -15.54
C LEU A 128 -8.08 -0.98 -15.56
N ALA A 129 -9.07 -1.38 -16.36
CA ALA A 129 -10.36 -0.69 -16.42
C ALA A 129 -11.12 -0.73 -15.09
N ALA A 130 -10.99 -1.82 -14.31
CA ALA A 130 -11.58 -1.91 -12.97
C ALA A 130 -10.90 -0.93 -11.99
N LEU A 131 -9.58 -0.79 -12.06
CA LEU A 131 -8.84 0.19 -11.25
C LEU A 131 -9.19 1.63 -11.63
N ASP A 132 -9.34 1.92 -12.93
CA ASP A 132 -9.75 3.25 -13.40
C ASP A 132 -11.15 3.61 -12.94
N ARG A 133 -12.07 2.64 -12.95
CA ARG A 133 -13.43 2.81 -12.40
C ARG A 133 -13.37 3.08 -10.89
N ALA A 134 -12.61 2.28 -10.14
CA ALA A 134 -12.47 2.48 -8.70
C ALA A 134 -11.89 3.86 -8.36
N GLU A 135 -10.86 4.31 -9.10
CA GLU A 135 -10.32 5.67 -8.92
C GLU A 135 -11.36 6.75 -9.23
N ALA A 136 -12.20 6.56 -10.25
CA ALA A 136 -13.32 7.47 -10.52
C ALA A 136 -14.32 7.51 -9.36
N ASP A 137 -14.73 6.36 -8.85
CA ASP A 137 -15.69 6.26 -7.73
C ASP A 137 -15.14 6.97 -6.47
N TYR A 138 -13.86 6.77 -6.14
CA TYR A 138 -13.20 7.45 -5.03
C TYR A 138 -13.16 8.97 -5.22
N ARG A 139 -12.90 9.45 -6.44
CA ARG A 139 -12.90 10.89 -6.74
C ARG A 139 -14.29 11.49 -6.59
N ASP A 140 -15.32 10.79 -7.03
CA ASP A 140 -16.69 11.29 -6.92
C ASP A 140 -17.15 11.33 -5.46
N ALA A 141 -16.81 10.33 -4.66
CA ALA A 141 -17.02 10.36 -3.20
C ALA A 141 -16.26 11.52 -2.53
N ALA A 142 -15.02 11.79 -2.94
CA ALA A 142 -14.23 12.89 -2.39
C ALA A 142 -14.91 14.24 -2.66
N LYS A 143 -15.43 14.48 -3.87
CA LYS A 143 -16.16 15.71 -4.20
C LYS A 143 -17.36 15.96 -3.30
N VAL A 144 -18.11 14.90 -2.97
CA VAL A 144 -19.29 15.00 -2.09
C VAL A 144 -18.87 15.47 -0.71
N LEU A 145 -17.87 14.82 -0.11
CA LEU A 145 -17.40 15.18 1.23
C LEU A 145 -16.71 16.55 1.26
N GLU A 146 -15.96 16.91 0.22
CA GLU A 146 -15.39 18.26 0.08
C GLU A 146 -16.47 19.34 0.02
N ALA A 147 -17.58 19.08 -0.68
CA ALA A 147 -18.71 19.99 -0.75
C ALA A 147 -19.42 20.12 0.61
N GLU A 148 -19.57 19.02 1.35
CA GLU A 148 -20.08 19.08 2.73
C GLU A 148 -19.17 19.89 3.65
N TYR A 149 -17.86 19.63 3.64
CA TYR A 149 -16.92 20.42 4.42
C TYR A 149 -16.97 21.90 4.03
N ALA A 150 -17.04 22.23 2.74
CA ALA A 150 -17.14 23.62 2.27
C ALA A 150 -18.40 24.32 2.77
N ARG A 151 -19.52 23.61 2.94
CA ARG A 151 -20.75 24.15 3.54
C ARG A 151 -20.61 24.41 5.04
N LEU A 152 -19.91 23.53 5.77
CA LEU A 152 -19.72 23.64 7.21
C LEU A 152 -18.64 24.66 7.58
N ARG A 153 -17.60 24.79 6.76
CA ARG A 153 -16.40 25.61 7.01
C ARG A 153 -16.69 27.03 7.50
N PRO A 154 -17.63 27.82 6.94
CA PRO A 154 -17.89 29.19 7.38
C PRO A 154 -18.46 29.30 8.80
N ARG A 155 -19.03 28.20 9.32
CA ARG A 155 -19.63 28.15 10.66
C ARG A 155 -18.63 27.64 11.71
N LEU A 156 -17.47 27.15 11.30
CA LEU A 156 -16.44 26.65 12.22
C LEU A 156 -15.63 27.79 12.82
N ASP A 157 -15.08 27.53 14.02
CA ASP A 157 -14.06 28.38 14.61
C ASP A 157 -12.87 28.58 13.63
N PRO A 158 -12.33 29.81 13.47
CA PRO A 158 -11.26 30.10 12.51
C PRO A 158 -9.97 29.30 12.72
N GLU A 159 -9.61 28.97 13.96
CA GLU A 159 -8.41 28.18 14.24
C GLU A 159 -8.62 26.72 13.84
N MET A 160 -9.78 26.17 14.18
CA MET A 160 -10.18 24.83 13.79
C MET A 160 -10.29 24.68 12.27
N ALA A 161 -10.93 25.64 11.59
CA ALA A 161 -11.02 25.66 10.13
C ALA A 161 -9.62 25.66 9.48
N ARG A 162 -8.68 26.46 9.99
CA ARG A 162 -7.30 26.50 9.49
C ARG A 162 -6.60 25.15 9.65
N ARG A 163 -6.73 24.50 10.81
CA ARG A 163 -6.14 23.18 11.07
C ARG A 163 -6.65 22.12 10.10
N TRP A 164 -7.95 22.16 9.79
CA TRP A 164 -8.55 21.25 8.83
C TRP A 164 -8.15 21.54 7.39
N ASP A 165 -8.12 22.81 6.99
CA ASP A 165 -7.63 23.23 5.68
C ASP A 165 -6.18 22.75 5.45
N GLU A 166 -5.32 22.88 6.46
CA GLU A 166 -3.94 22.37 6.42
C GLU A 166 -3.89 20.83 6.27
N THR A 167 -4.70 20.10 7.03
CA THR A 167 -4.79 18.63 6.97
C THR A 167 -5.23 18.16 5.58
N LEU A 168 -6.30 18.75 5.04
CA LEU A 168 -6.85 18.40 3.73
C LEU A 168 -5.90 18.78 2.58
N THR A 169 -5.23 19.93 2.68
CA THR A 169 -4.23 20.35 1.69
C THR A 169 -3.05 19.38 1.64
N ARG A 170 -2.56 18.94 2.79
CA ARG A 170 -1.47 17.96 2.88
C ARG A 170 -1.88 16.61 2.28
N ALA A 171 -3.08 16.14 2.58
CA ALA A 171 -3.60 14.90 2.02
C ALA A 171 -3.77 14.96 0.49
N ARG A 172 -4.28 16.07 -0.07
CA ARG A 172 -4.36 16.28 -1.53
C ARG A 172 -2.99 16.29 -2.20
N ALA A 173 -2.00 16.94 -1.59
CA ALA A 173 -0.64 17.00 -2.14
C ALA A 173 -0.02 15.58 -2.22
N GLN A 174 -0.19 14.77 -1.18
CA GLN A 174 0.29 13.38 -1.16
C GLN A 174 -0.39 12.51 -2.23
N LEU A 175 -1.70 12.71 -2.43
CA LEU A 175 -2.47 12.04 -3.48
C LEU A 175 -2.00 12.43 -4.89
N GLY A 176 -1.81 13.73 -5.14
CA GLY A 176 -1.34 14.24 -6.43
C GLY A 176 0.02 13.67 -6.84
N GLU A 177 0.97 13.60 -5.90
CA GLU A 177 2.28 13.00 -6.12
C GLU A 177 2.18 11.51 -6.44
N SER A 178 1.33 10.77 -5.73
CA SER A 178 1.14 9.33 -5.97
C SER A 178 0.55 9.03 -7.36
N ARG A 179 -0.33 9.92 -7.85
CA ARG A 179 -1.01 9.79 -9.15
C ARG A 179 -0.12 10.20 -10.31
N ALA A 180 0.69 11.25 -10.17
CA ALA A 180 1.63 11.69 -11.20
C ALA A 180 2.67 10.61 -11.56
N VAL A 181 2.94 9.69 -10.63
CA VAL A 181 3.87 8.57 -10.79
C VAL A 181 3.16 7.27 -11.25
N ALA A 182 1.83 7.28 -11.38
CA ALA A 182 1.05 6.11 -11.79
C ALA A 182 1.25 5.79 -13.29
N ALA A 183 2.28 5.00 -13.57
CA ALA A 183 2.43 4.30 -14.85
C ALA A 183 1.42 3.13 -14.95
N ASP A 184 1.42 2.39 -16.07
CA ASP A 184 0.64 1.16 -16.30
C ASP A 184 1.01 -0.03 -15.36
N ASP A 185 1.44 0.24 -14.12
CA ASP A 185 1.74 -0.76 -13.10
C ASP A 185 0.58 -0.84 -12.09
N VAL A 186 -0.04 -2.02 -12.03
CA VAL A 186 -1.14 -2.36 -11.11
C VAL A 186 -0.79 -2.04 -9.65
N ASN A 187 0.45 -2.30 -9.21
CA ASN A 187 0.83 -2.06 -7.81
C ASN A 187 0.91 -0.58 -7.47
N VAL A 188 1.28 0.25 -8.45
CA VAL A 188 1.30 1.72 -8.26
C VAL A 188 -0.14 2.24 -8.22
N ARG A 189 -1.02 1.75 -9.11
CA ARG A 189 -2.45 2.10 -9.08
C ARG A 189 -3.14 1.67 -7.78
N MET A 190 -2.84 0.48 -7.25
CA MET A 190 -3.36 0.05 -5.94
C MET A 190 -2.94 1.01 -4.81
N ARG A 191 -1.70 1.49 -4.81
CA ARG A 191 -1.24 2.48 -3.81
C ARG A 191 -1.97 3.81 -3.94
N VAL A 192 -2.33 4.22 -5.16
CA VAL A 192 -3.15 5.43 -5.39
C VAL A 192 -4.54 5.24 -4.78
N LEU A 193 -5.16 4.06 -4.95
CA LEU A 193 -6.45 3.73 -4.34
C LEU A 193 -6.37 3.73 -2.80
N ASP A 194 -5.29 3.18 -2.22
CA ASP A 194 -5.07 3.23 -0.76
C ASP A 194 -4.94 4.69 -0.27
N GLY A 195 -4.28 5.54 -1.05
CA GLY A 195 -4.20 6.98 -0.80
C GLY A 195 -5.57 7.66 -0.81
N TYR A 196 -6.42 7.33 -1.79
CA TYR A 196 -7.80 7.82 -1.85
C TYR A 196 -8.63 7.35 -0.65
N ALA A 197 -8.53 6.09 -0.25
CA ALA A 197 -9.22 5.57 0.92
C ALA A 197 -8.75 6.24 2.23
N GLY A 198 -7.47 6.59 2.35
CA GLY A 198 -6.94 7.40 3.45
C GLY A 198 -7.53 8.81 3.46
N TYR A 199 -7.59 9.45 2.30
CA TYR A 199 -8.14 10.80 2.16
C TYR A 199 -9.64 10.89 2.46
N LEU A 200 -10.44 9.93 1.99
CA LEU A 200 -11.86 9.88 2.32
C LEU A 200 -12.12 9.71 3.81
N ARG A 201 -11.30 8.90 4.51
CA ARG A 201 -11.39 8.78 5.97
C ARG A 201 -11.12 10.12 6.63
N SER A 202 -10.02 10.80 6.26
CA SER A 202 -9.72 12.13 6.80
C SER A 202 -10.85 13.13 6.50
N LEU A 203 -11.42 13.13 5.29
CA LEU A 203 -12.53 14.03 4.94
C LEU A 203 -13.79 13.74 5.78
N ARG A 204 -14.15 12.46 5.94
CA ARG A 204 -15.30 12.06 6.74
C ARG A 204 -15.11 12.47 8.20
N ASP A 205 -13.94 12.21 8.77
CA ASP A 205 -13.64 12.54 10.16
C ASP A 205 -13.72 14.07 10.36
N VAL A 206 -13.20 14.86 9.41
CA VAL A 206 -13.33 16.33 9.41
C VAL A 206 -14.79 16.79 9.31
N VAL A 207 -15.59 16.19 8.43
CA VAL A 207 -17.01 16.54 8.28
C VAL A 207 -17.76 16.23 9.58
N GLN A 208 -17.57 15.04 10.16
CA GLN A 208 -18.24 14.64 11.39
C GLN A 208 -17.88 15.55 12.57
N GLU A 209 -16.59 15.83 12.79
CA GLU A 209 -16.17 16.75 13.86
C GLU A 209 -16.65 18.18 13.62
N SER A 210 -16.81 18.59 12.35
CA SER A 210 -17.35 19.90 11.98
C SER A 210 -18.85 20.02 12.23
N GLU A 211 -19.61 18.92 12.05
CA GLU A 211 -21.03 18.84 12.38
C GLU A 211 -21.25 18.86 13.91
N GLU A 212 -20.45 18.09 14.66
CA GLU A 212 -20.52 18.07 16.13
C GLU A 212 -20.20 19.44 16.75
N ALA A 213 -19.28 20.20 16.14
CA ALA A 213 -18.95 21.56 16.54
C ALA A 213 -19.99 22.62 16.11
N ASN A 214 -20.92 22.27 15.21
CA ASN A 214 -22.00 23.13 14.72
C ASN A 214 -23.38 22.45 14.87
N PRO A 215 -23.91 22.36 16.11
CA PRO A 215 -25.25 21.80 16.35
C PRO A 215 -26.37 22.61 15.69
#